data_AF-A0AA88LCK7-F1
#
_entry.id   AF-A0AA88LCK7-F1
#
_cell.length_a   1.000
_cell.length_b   1.000
_cell.length_c   1.000
_cell.angle_alpha   90.00
_cell.angle_beta   90.00
_cell.angle_gamma   90.00
#
_symmetry.space_group_name_H-M   'P 1'
#
loop_
_entity.id
_entity.type
_entity.pdbx_description
1 polymer ?
#
loop_
_entity_poly.entity_id
_entity_poly.type
_entity_poly.pdbx_seq_one_letter_code
_entity_poly.pdbx_strand_id
1 'polypeptide(L)'
;MCLYYQDNIDLALPYFQQVLRLAPDYDKARETYKKAKRLMTKKEEGNIAFKQGKLKEALTIYSETLVIDPVNKLVNSKVYYNRALVYSTLGNHSQTVDECSAALNLNNGYIKALLLRAKSYKSLEKHEECVRDYEACMKLEKNANRETQRLLHEAKLALKKSKQKDYYKILGVKKNANNDEIKKAYKKQALLHHPDRYSSATEEERKKHEDNFKELGEAYTVLSNPMSKSRYDKVYEDKEIDEQLMKNLIDEQAEVLRAFFKSDPSPGQYRFRFG
;
A
#
# COMPACT_ATOMS: atom_id res chain seq x y z
N MET A 1 6.24 38.51 -5.15
CA MET A 1 6.45 37.16 -5.74
C MET A 1 6.14 36.02 -4.76
N CYS A 2 6.32 36.19 -3.44
CA CYS A 2 6.15 35.10 -2.46
C CYS A 2 4.75 34.46 -2.46
N LEU A 3 3.67 35.25 -2.44
CA LEU A 3 2.29 34.74 -2.35
C LEU A 3 1.86 33.86 -3.53
N TYR A 4 2.31 34.18 -4.75
CA TYR A 4 1.97 33.45 -5.96
C TYR A 4 2.51 32.00 -5.96
N TYR A 5 3.73 31.80 -5.46
CA TYR A 5 4.34 30.47 -5.33
C TYR A 5 3.95 29.75 -4.03
N GLN A 6 3.25 30.44 -3.13
CA GLN A 6 2.61 29.87 -1.94
C GLN A 6 1.16 29.45 -2.20
N ASP A 7 0.75 29.35 -3.46
CA ASP A 7 -0.60 28.95 -3.87
C ASP A 7 -1.72 29.91 -3.39
N ASN A 8 -1.34 31.13 -3.01
CA ASN A 8 -2.25 32.23 -2.72
C ASN A 8 -2.41 33.13 -3.96
N ILE A 9 -2.77 32.53 -5.10
CA ILE A 9 -2.87 33.26 -6.38
C ILE A 9 -3.92 34.38 -6.31
N ASP A 10 -5.07 34.10 -5.70
CA ASP A 10 -6.17 35.07 -5.58
C ASP A 10 -5.73 36.32 -4.82
N LEU A 11 -4.92 36.14 -3.77
CA LEU A 11 -4.32 37.24 -3.01
C LEU A 11 -3.17 37.92 -3.76
N ALA A 12 -2.43 37.19 -4.60
CA ALA A 12 -1.31 37.74 -5.35
C ALA A 12 -1.76 38.67 -6.50
N LEU A 13 -2.92 38.42 -7.10
CA LEU A 13 -3.42 39.18 -8.26
C LEU A 13 -3.61 40.69 -7.98
N PRO A 14 -4.26 41.13 -6.88
CA PRO A 14 -4.37 42.55 -6.54
C PRO A 14 -3.02 43.23 -6.34
N TYR A 15 -2.05 42.56 -5.71
CA TYR A 15 -0.71 43.13 -5.52
C TYR A 15 0.02 43.31 -6.84
N PHE A 16 -0.10 42.38 -7.78
CA PHE A 16 0.46 42.56 -9.12
C PHE A 16 -0.19 43.76 -9.83
N GLN A 17 -1.50 43.93 -9.72
CA GLN A 17 -2.19 45.09 -10.29
C GLN A 17 -1.71 46.40 -9.67
N GLN A 18 -1.49 46.45 -8.35
CA GLN A 18 -0.95 47.62 -7.68
C GLN A 18 0.47 47.94 -8.14
N VAL A 19 1.33 46.92 -8.25
CA VAL A 19 2.71 47.09 -8.75
C VAL A 19 2.70 47.62 -10.19
N LEU A 20 1.86 47.07 -11.07
CA LEU A 20 1.75 47.51 -12.46
C LEU A 20 1.11 48.89 -12.61
N ARG A 21 0.31 49.34 -11.64
CA ARG A 21 -0.19 50.72 -11.59
C ARG A 21 0.93 51.72 -11.27
N LEU A 22 1.84 51.35 -10.36
CA LEU A 22 2.96 52.20 -9.94
C LEU A 22 4.15 52.15 -10.91
N ALA A 23 4.36 51.00 -11.56
CA ALA A 23 5.43 50.76 -12.52
C ALA A 23 4.92 49.90 -13.70
N PRO A 24 4.27 50.52 -14.71
CA PRO A 24 3.68 49.80 -15.85
C PRO A 24 4.69 48.98 -16.67
N ASP A 25 5.93 49.45 -16.73
CA ASP A 25 7.02 48.84 -17.51
C ASP A 25 7.79 47.76 -16.74
N TYR A 26 7.32 47.38 -15.54
CA TYR A 26 7.95 46.31 -14.79
C TYR A 26 7.62 44.92 -15.37
N ASP A 27 8.39 44.51 -16.36
CA ASP A 27 8.18 43.30 -17.17
C ASP A 27 7.97 42.03 -16.33
N LYS A 28 8.77 41.84 -15.28
CA LYS A 28 8.66 40.65 -14.41
C LYS A 28 7.30 40.57 -13.73
N ALA A 29 6.77 41.68 -13.21
CA ALA A 29 5.44 41.70 -12.60
C ALA A 29 4.36 41.47 -13.64
N ARG A 30 4.51 42.04 -14.85
CA ARG A 30 3.55 41.88 -15.95
C ARG A 30 3.45 40.42 -16.41
N GLU A 31 4.59 39.77 -16.63
CA GLU A 31 4.63 38.38 -17.06
C GLU A 31 4.15 37.42 -15.97
N THR A 32 4.53 37.67 -14.70
CA THR A 32 4.03 36.86 -13.58
C THR A 32 2.52 37.02 -13.41
N TYR A 33 1.98 38.23 -13.57
CA TYR A 33 0.54 38.50 -13.53
C TYR A 33 -0.21 37.74 -14.62
N LYS A 34 0.29 37.78 -15.87
CA LYS A 34 -0.29 37.03 -17.00
C LYS A 34 -0.32 35.53 -16.71
N LYS A 35 0.79 34.96 -16.23
CA LYS A 35 0.88 33.54 -15.84
C LYS A 35 -0.12 33.21 -14.73
N ALA A 36 -0.16 34.02 -13.67
CA ALA A 36 -1.06 33.83 -12.54
C ALA A 36 -2.54 33.80 -12.96
N LYS A 37 -2.95 34.77 -13.80
CA LYS A 37 -4.31 34.80 -14.35
C LYS A 37 -4.60 33.57 -15.21
N ARG A 38 -3.68 33.21 -16.11
CA ARG A 38 -3.85 32.06 -17.01
C ARG A 38 -3.94 30.73 -16.24
N LEU A 39 -3.09 30.52 -15.23
CA LEU A 39 -3.15 29.34 -14.35
C LEU A 39 -4.49 29.25 -13.62
N MET A 40 -4.95 30.36 -13.03
CA MET A 40 -6.22 30.39 -12.30
C MET A 40 -7.40 30.04 -13.20
N THR A 41 -7.47 30.67 -14.38
CA THR A 41 -8.53 30.42 -15.37
C THR A 41 -8.50 28.98 -15.87
N LYS A 42 -7.35 28.48 -16.33
CA LYS A 42 -7.24 27.11 -16.88
C LYS A 42 -7.52 26.03 -15.82
N LYS A 43 -7.07 26.23 -14.59
CA LYS A 43 -7.40 25.35 -13.46
C LYS A 43 -8.92 25.27 -13.25
N GLU A 44 -9.61 26.41 -13.29
CA GLU A 44 -11.06 26.44 -13.09
C GLU A 44 -11.84 25.87 -14.28
N GLU A 45 -11.41 26.13 -15.52
CA GLU A 45 -11.94 25.49 -16.72
C GLU A 45 -11.86 23.96 -16.61
N GLY A 46 -10.71 23.42 -16.18
CA GLY A 46 -10.53 21.99 -15.95
C GLY A 46 -11.44 21.44 -14.86
N ASN A 47 -11.62 22.18 -13.75
CA ASN A 47 -12.54 21.81 -12.68
C ASN A 47 -13.99 21.76 -13.16
N ILE A 48 -14.41 22.75 -13.96
CA ILE A 48 -15.75 22.81 -14.54
C ILE A 48 -15.96 21.63 -15.51
N ALA A 49 -15.01 21.38 -16.41
CA ALA A 49 -15.07 20.25 -17.34
C ALA A 49 -15.17 18.91 -16.59
N PHE A 50 -14.40 18.72 -15.52
CA PHE A 50 -14.48 17.53 -14.67
C PHE A 50 -15.85 17.39 -14.00
N LYS A 51 -16.39 18.46 -13.40
CA LYS A 51 -17.72 18.45 -12.78
C LYS A 51 -18.84 18.16 -13.79
N GLN A 52 -18.67 18.55 -15.05
CA GLN A 52 -19.59 18.24 -16.16
C GLN A 52 -19.42 16.81 -16.71
N GLY A 53 -18.50 16.01 -16.17
CA GLY A 53 -18.23 14.66 -16.67
C GLY A 53 -17.45 14.61 -17.98
N LYS A 54 -16.93 15.74 -18.47
CA LYS A 54 -16.13 15.83 -19.70
C LYS A 54 -14.67 15.46 -19.41
N LEU A 55 -14.45 14.19 -19.08
CA LEU A 55 -13.18 13.70 -18.53
C LEU A 55 -11.99 13.90 -19.48
N LYS A 56 -12.17 13.65 -20.79
CA LYS A 56 -11.11 13.86 -21.79
C LYS A 56 -10.71 15.33 -21.91
N GLU A 57 -11.70 16.23 -21.94
CA GLU A 57 -11.47 17.67 -22.00
C GLU A 57 -10.75 18.17 -20.74
N ALA A 58 -11.18 17.71 -19.56
CA ALA A 58 -10.52 18.03 -18.31
C ALA A 58 -9.03 17.62 -18.31
N LEU A 59 -8.70 16.42 -18.81
CA LEU A 59 -7.30 15.97 -18.92
C LEU A 59 -6.47 16.88 -19.85
N THR A 60 -7.01 17.27 -21.00
CA THR A 60 -6.34 18.20 -21.91
C THR A 60 -6.08 19.54 -21.22
N ILE A 61 -7.11 20.13 -20.60
CA ILE A 61 -6.99 21.43 -19.92
C ILE A 61 -5.96 21.36 -18.78
N TYR A 62 -5.98 20.32 -17.96
CA TYR A 62 -4.99 20.18 -16.89
C TYR A 62 -3.57 19.98 -17.43
N SER A 63 -3.40 19.24 -18.53
CA SER A 63 -2.09 19.07 -19.18
C SER A 63 -1.56 20.39 -19.72
N GLU A 64 -2.40 21.20 -20.35
CA GLU A 64 -2.06 22.57 -20.76
C GLU A 64 -1.70 23.47 -19.56
N THR A 65 -2.39 23.29 -18.43
CA THR A 65 -2.16 24.08 -17.21
C THR A 65 -0.75 23.88 -16.67
N LEU A 66 -0.24 22.64 -16.68
CA LEU A 66 1.10 22.30 -16.19
C LEU A 66 2.25 22.97 -16.97
N VAL A 67 1.99 23.36 -18.23
CA VAL A 67 3.00 24.01 -19.10
C VAL A 67 3.08 25.52 -18.86
N ILE A 68 2.06 26.14 -18.25
CA ILE A 68 2.01 27.60 -18.05
C ILE A 68 3.14 28.09 -17.14
N ASP A 69 3.37 27.36 -16.04
CA ASP A 69 4.45 27.68 -15.09
C ASP A 69 5.01 26.42 -14.42
N PRO A 70 5.94 25.69 -15.07
CA PRO A 70 6.45 24.42 -14.57
C PRO A 70 7.15 24.50 -13.20
N VAL A 71 7.65 25.69 -12.84
CA VAL A 71 8.33 25.91 -11.56
C VAL A 71 7.38 26.12 -10.37
N ASN A 72 6.08 26.33 -10.62
CA ASN A 72 5.09 26.52 -9.56
C ASN A 72 4.66 25.19 -8.92
N LYS A 73 5.51 24.67 -8.03
CA LYS A 73 5.36 23.35 -7.41
C LYS A 73 4.00 23.13 -6.73
N LEU A 74 3.53 24.10 -5.94
CA LEU A 74 2.29 23.93 -5.18
C LEU A 74 1.06 23.87 -6.09
N VAL A 75 0.96 24.76 -7.08
CA VAL A 75 -0.14 24.74 -8.05
C VAL A 75 -0.08 23.47 -8.89
N ASN A 76 1.11 23.13 -9.41
CA ASN A 76 1.29 21.95 -10.24
C ASN A 76 0.96 20.66 -9.47
N SER A 77 1.29 20.57 -8.18
CA SER A 77 0.92 19.42 -7.34
C SER A 77 -0.60 19.22 -7.28
N LYS A 78 -1.37 20.30 -7.20
CA LYS A 78 -2.84 20.25 -7.23
C LYS A 78 -3.38 19.87 -8.60
N VAL A 79 -2.76 20.36 -9.68
CA VAL A 79 -3.17 20.03 -11.05
C VAL A 79 -2.92 18.55 -11.34
N TYR A 80 -1.77 17.99 -10.94
CA TYR A 80 -1.50 16.56 -11.01
C TYR A 80 -2.52 15.74 -10.21
N TYR A 81 -2.85 16.15 -8.99
CA TYR A 81 -3.91 15.50 -8.21
C TYR A 81 -5.28 15.56 -8.90
N ASN A 82 -5.65 16.67 -9.52
CA ASN A 82 -6.89 16.78 -10.28
C ASN A 82 -6.88 15.85 -11.51
N ARG A 83 -5.76 15.69 -12.21
CA ARG A 83 -5.61 14.68 -13.27
C ARG A 83 -5.74 13.26 -12.73
N ALA A 84 -5.14 12.97 -11.58
CA ALA A 84 -5.27 11.69 -10.90
C ALA A 84 -6.74 11.38 -10.56
N LEU A 85 -7.53 12.36 -10.11
CA LEU A 85 -8.97 12.19 -9.90
C LEU A 85 -9.69 11.79 -11.20
N VAL A 86 -9.35 12.41 -12.32
CA VAL A 86 -9.95 12.05 -13.63
C VAL A 86 -9.63 10.60 -13.99
N TYR A 87 -8.37 10.17 -13.87
CA TYR A 87 -8.01 8.77 -14.13
C TYR A 87 -8.66 7.79 -13.17
N SER A 88 -8.82 8.17 -11.90
CA SER A 88 -9.52 7.37 -10.90
C SER A 88 -11.00 7.19 -11.27
N THR A 89 -11.67 8.26 -11.73
CA THR A 89 -13.05 8.19 -12.25
C THR A 89 -13.16 7.30 -13.49
N LEU A 90 -12.11 7.22 -14.31
CA LEU A 90 -12.03 6.31 -15.46
C LEU A 90 -11.72 4.85 -15.06
N GLY A 91 -11.53 4.55 -13.77
CA GLY A 91 -11.11 3.24 -13.28
C GLY A 91 -9.64 2.90 -13.58
N ASN A 92 -8.86 3.87 -14.07
CA ASN A 92 -7.48 3.66 -14.43
C ASN A 92 -6.54 3.88 -13.24
N HIS A 93 -6.45 2.86 -12.39
CA HIS A 93 -5.69 2.93 -11.13
C HIS A 93 -4.18 3.06 -11.33
N SER A 94 -3.60 2.51 -12.41
CA SER A 94 -2.16 2.64 -12.68
C SER A 94 -1.79 4.10 -12.96
N GLN A 95 -2.48 4.73 -13.90
CA GLN A 95 -2.25 6.15 -14.22
C GLN A 95 -2.60 7.07 -13.03
N THR A 96 -3.59 6.70 -12.22
CA THR A 96 -3.90 7.43 -10.98
C THR A 96 -2.70 7.43 -10.03
N VAL A 97 -2.01 6.30 -9.89
CA VAL A 97 -0.79 6.19 -9.07
C VAL A 97 0.32 7.08 -9.60
N ASP A 98 0.53 7.10 -10.92
CA ASP A 98 1.59 7.89 -11.56
C ASP A 98 1.37 9.39 -11.34
N GLU A 99 0.14 9.88 -11.59
CA GLU A 99 -0.22 11.29 -11.42
C GLU A 99 -0.18 11.71 -9.94
N CYS A 100 -0.64 10.87 -9.02
CA CYS A 100 -0.48 11.13 -7.58
C CYS A 100 1.00 11.17 -7.17
N SER A 101 1.83 10.31 -7.75
CA SER A 101 3.27 10.31 -7.46
C SER A 101 3.95 11.58 -7.98
N ALA A 102 3.56 12.06 -9.17
CA ALA A 102 4.00 13.36 -9.68
C ALA A 102 3.57 14.51 -8.76
N ALA A 103 2.33 14.50 -8.24
CA ALA A 103 1.87 15.47 -7.26
C ALA A 103 2.71 15.44 -5.97
N LEU A 104 2.99 14.25 -5.46
CA LEU A 104 3.73 14.05 -4.22
C LEU A 104 5.21 14.37 -4.34
N ASN A 105 5.82 14.19 -5.53
CA ASN A 105 7.20 14.64 -5.79
C ASN A 105 7.35 16.16 -5.71
N LEU A 106 6.28 16.92 -5.97
CA LEU A 106 6.26 18.37 -5.85
C LEU A 106 5.86 18.84 -4.45
N ASN A 107 4.98 18.09 -3.79
CA ASN A 107 4.48 18.37 -2.45
C ASN A 107 4.27 17.06 -1.68
N ASN A 108 5.31 16.60 -0.98
CA ASN A 108 5.28 15.36 -0.20
C ASN A 108 4.19 15.34 0.88
N GLY A 109 3.76 16.52 1.36
CA GLY A 109 2.75 16.68 2.39
C GLY A 109 1.31 16.68 1.86
N TYR A 110 1.09 16.39 0.58
CA TYR A 110 -0.24 16.49 -0.01
C TYR A 110 -1.13 15.28 0.34
N ILE A 111 -1.76 15.34 1.51
CA ILE A 111 -2.57 14.25 2.09
C ILE A 111 -3.63 13.71 1.11
N LYS A 112 -4.31 14.57 0.35
CA LYS A 112 -5.32 14.13 -0.62
C LYS A 112 -4.74 13.22 -1.71
N ALA A 113 -3.53 13.52 -2.19
CA ALA A 113 -2.84 12.69 -3.17
C ALA A 113 -2.38 11.36 -2.57
N LEU A 114 -1.88 11.36 -1.32
CA LEU A 114 -1.55 10.12 -0.60
C LEU A 114 -2.78 9.21 -0.44
N LEU A 115 -3.91 9.75 0.01
CA LEU A 115 -5.15 8.98 0.18
C LEU A 115 -5.65 8.39 -1.14
N LEU A 116 -5.64 9.17 -2.22
CA LEU A 116 -6.07 8.70 -3.54
C LEU A 116 -5.13 7.62 -4.10
N ARG A 117 -3.82 7.79 -3.88
CA ARG A 117 -2.82 6.80 -4.30
C ARG A 117 -2.92 5.50 -3.50
N ALA A 118 -3.12 5.58 -2.19
CA ALA A 118 -3.37 4.41 -1.33
C ALA A 118 -4.62 3.63 -1.78
N LYS A 119 -5.72 4.34 -2.06
CA LYS A 119 -6.95 3.71 -2.61
C LYS A 119 -6.68 3.02 -3.94
N SER A 120 -5.90 3.64 -4.82
CA SER A 120 -5.54 3.05 -6.11
C SER A 120 -4.60 1.85 -5.97
N TYR A 121 -3.66 1.88 -5.02
CA TYR A 121 -2.83 0.72 -4.68
C TYR A 121 -3.65 -0.43 -4.11
N LYS A 122 -4.68 -0.15 -3.29
CA LYS A 122 -5.63 -1.17 -2.82
C LYS A 122 -6.31 -1.87 -4.01
N SER A 123 -6.78 -1.12 -5.00
CA SER A 123 -7.39 -1.68 -6.21
C SER A 123 -6.42 -2.47 -7.09
N LEU A 124 -5.12 -2.18 -7.02
CA LEU A 124 -4.06 -2.88 -7.75
C LEU A 124 -3.42 -4.03 -6.94
N GLU A 125 -3.97 -4.37 -5.76
CA GLU A 125 -3.42 -5.38 -4.84
C GLU A 125 -1.97 -5.12 -4.39
N LYS A 126 -1.51 -3.86 -4.51
CA LYS A 126 -0.20 -3.39 -4.03
C LYS A 126 -0.29 -3.04 -2.55
N HIS A 127 -0.40 -4.08 -1.71
CA HIS A 127 -0.74 -3.93 -0.30
C HIS A 127 0.33 -3.20 0.53
N GLU A 128 1.62 -3.44 0.27
CA GLU A 128 2.71 -2.75 0.95
C GLU A 128 2.70 -1.24 0.69
N GLU A 129 2.58 -0.84 -0.57
CA GLU A 129 2.47 0.55 -1.00
C GLU A 129 1.26 1.24 -0.37
N CYS A 130 0.12 0.54 -0.36
CA CYS A 130 -1.14 1.01 0.22
C CYS A 130 -0.98 1.33 1.72
N VAL A 131 -0.40 0.42 2.49
CA VAL A 131 -0.11 0.64 3.92
C VAL A 131 0.83 1.81 4.12
N ARG A 132 1.91 1.90 3.34
CA ARG A 132 2.90 3.00 3.44
C ARG A 132 2.25 4.38 3.25
N ASP A 133 1.39 4.53 2.25
CA ASP A 133 0.72 5.82 2.00
C ASP A 133 -0.27 6.19 3.11
N TYR A 134 -1.04 5.24 3.64
CA TYR A 134 -1.92 5.51 4.78
C TYR A 134 -1.16 5.84 6.07
N GLU A 135 -0.01 5.19 6.32
CA GLU A 135 0.86 5.57 7.45
C GLU A 135 1.44 6.97 7.29
N ALA A 136 1.81 7.36 6.06
CA ALA A 136 2.25 8.72 5.76
C ALA A 136 1.12 9.73 6.03
N CYS A 137 -0.12 9.44 5.64
CA CYS A 137 -1.28 10.28 5.98
C CYS A 137 -1.43 10.47 7.49
N MET A 138 -1.41 9.37 8.27
CA MET A 138 -1.55 9.43 9.73
C MET A 138 -0.45 10.25 10.41
N LYS A 139 0.77 10.26 9.86
CA LYS A 139 1.88 11.08 10.37
C LYS A 139 1.71 12.57 10.09
N LEU A 140 1.05 12.92 8.98
CA LEU A 140 0.86 14.31 8.54
C LEU A 140 -0.42 14.93 9.12
N GLU A 141 -1.44 14.13 9.42
CA GLU A 141 -2.68 14.59 10.02
C GLU A 141 -2.47 14.95 11.50
N LYS A 142 -2.62 16.24 11.84
CA LYS A 142 -2.53 16.74 13.22
C LYS A 142 -3.64 16.20 14.14
N ASN A 143 -4.76 15.80 13.56
CA ASN A 143 -5.91 15.21 14.25
C ASN A 143 -6.10 13.78 13.76
N ALA A 144 -6.36 12.85 14.68
CA ALA A 144 -6.64 11.46 14.32
C ALA A 144 -7.91 11.37 13.45
N ASN A 145 -7.72 11.28 12.13
CA ASN A 145 -8.81 11.06 11.21
C ASN A 145 -9.26 9.59 11.34
N ARG A 146 -10.43 9.40 11.96
CA ARG A 146 -11.01 8.06 12.19
C ARG A 146 -11.16 7.27 10.89
N GLU A 147 -11.43 7.94 9.77
CA GLU A 147 -11.52 7.30 8.46
C GLU A 147 -10.16 6.78 8.00
N THR A 148 -9.11 7.62 8.04
CA THR A 148 -7.74 7.21 7.68
C THR A 148 -7.26 6.07 8.57
N GLN A 149 -7.55 6.10 9.87
CA GLN A 149 -7.20 5.02 10.80
C GLN A 149 -7.88 3.70 10.43
N ARG A 150 -9.18 3.73 10.12
CA ARG A 150 -9.92 2.55 9.65
C ARG A 150 -9.32 2.02 8.33
N LEU A 151 -9.06 2.89 7.37
CA LEU A 151 -8.49 2.51 6.07
C LEU A 151 -7.08 1.92 6.20
N LEU A 152 -6.25 2.49 7.07
CA LEU A 152 -4.94 1.95 7.41
C LEU A 152 -5.04 0.54 8.01
N HIS A 153 -5.97 0.37 8.94
CA HIS A 153 -6.23 -0.92 9.56
C HIS A 153 -6.66 -1.97 8.52
N GLU A 154 -7.64 -1.65 7.66
CA GLU A 154 -8.04 -2.51 6.54
C GLU A 154 -6.87 -2.86 5.60
N ALA A 155 -6.02 -1.89 5.28
CA ALA A 155 -4.85 -2.11 4.43
C ALA A 155 -3.81 -3.04 5.08
N LYS A 156 -3.56 -2.89 6.39
CA LYS A 156 -2.65 -3.78 7.15
C LYS A 156 -3.17 -5.21 7.21
N LEU A 157 -4.49 -5.38 7.35
CA LEU A 157 -5.11 -6.70 7.32
C LEU A 157 -5.00 -7.34 5.93
N ALA A 158 -5.27 -6.60 4.87
CA ALA A 158 -5.10 -7.08 3.50
C ALA A 158 -3.65 -7.50 3.22
N LEU A 159 -2.67 -6.69 3.65
CA LEU A 159 -1.25 -7.01 3.57
C LEU A 159 -0.93 -8.30 4.33
N LYS A 160 -1.42 -8.45 5.57
CA LYS A 160 -1.21 -9.66 6.37
C LYS A 160 -1.80 -10.89 5.68
N LYS A 161 -3.02 -10.79 5.13
CA LYS A 161 -3.67 -11.86 4.36
C LYS A 161 -2.87 -12.25 3.12
N SER A 162 -2.34 -11.26 2.38
CA SER A 162 -1.52 -11.51 1.18
C SER A 162 -0.20 -12.24 1.48
N LYS A 163 0.33 -12.09 2.70
CA LYS A 163 1.56 -12.76 3.17
C LYS A 163 1.33 -14.10 3.83
N GLN A 164 0.08 -14.43 4.17
CA GLN A 164 -0.21 -15.67 4.87
C GLN A 164 -0.07 -16.86 3.91
N LYS A 165 0.65 -17.89 4.36
CA LYS A 165 0.88 -19.12 3.59
C LYS A 165 -0.34 -20.03 3.63
N ASP A 166 -0.60 -20.72 2.52
CA ASP A 166 -1.61 -21.79 2.46
C ASP A 166 -1.05 -23.10 3.04
N TYR A 167 -1.31 -23.34 4.33
CA TYR A 167 -0.82 -24.51 5.05
C TYR A 167 -1.38 -25.84 4.51
N TYR A 168 -2.59 -25.85 3.95
CA TYR A 168 -3.15 -27.05 3.33
C TYR A 168 -2.36 -27.44 2.09
N LYS A 169 -1.99 -26.45 1.27
CA LYS A 169 -1.15 -26.64 0.10
C LYS A 169 0.27 -27.07 0.47
N ILE A 170 0.85 -26.51 1.53
CA ILE A 170 2.18 -26.88 2.05
C ILE A 170 2.22 -28.36 2.48
N LEU A 171 1.22 -28.85 3.22
CA LEU A 171 1.14 -30.26 3.61
C LEU A 171 0.68 -31.19 2.47
N GLY A 172 0.14 -30.63 1.38
CA GLY A 172 -0.42 -31.40 0.26
C GLY A 172 -1.72 -32.13 0.62
N VAL A 173 -2.54 -31.54 1.48
CA VAL A 173 -3.83 -32.10 1.91
C VAL A 173 -4.99 -31.19 1.50
N LYS A 174 -6.20 -31.75 1.42
CA LYS A 174 -7.41 -30.97 1.15
C LYS A 174 -7.84 -30.20 2.42
N LYS A 175 -8.59 -29.11 2.25
CA LYS A 175 -9.11 -28.31 3.39
C LYS A 175 -9.96 -29.11 4.38
N ASN A 176 -10.69 -30.11 3.88
CA ASN A 176 -11.51 -31.01 4.70
C ASN A 176 -10.73 -32.17 5.31
N ALA A 177 -9.40 -32.19 5.23
CA ALA A 177 -8.59 -33.27 5.76
C ALA A 177 -8.75 -33.40 7.28
N ASN A 178 -8.82 -34.65 7.76
CA ASN A 178 -8.89 -34.96 9.18
C ASN A 178 -7.49 -34.92 9.83
N ASN A 179 -7.43 -34.96 11.17
CA ASN A 179 -6.16 -34.87 11.90
C ASN A 179 -5.19 -36.02 11.58
N ASP A 180 -5.70 -37.21 11.28
CA ASP A 180 -4.85 -38.36 10.94
C ASP A 180 -4.22 -38.21 9.56
N GLU A 181 -4.96 -37.68 8.59
CA GLU A 181 -4.48 -37.34 7.25
C GLU A 181 -3.42 -36.23 7.31
N ILE A 182 -3.66 -35.19 8.12
CA ILE A 182 -2.71 -34.10 8.38
C ILE A 182 -1.42 -34.67 9.01
N LYS A 183 -1.53 -35.53 10.03
CA LYS A 183 -0.39 -36.17 10.70
C LYS A 183 0.37 -37.10 9.76
N LYS A 184 -0.32 -37.87 8.92
CA LYS A 184 0.29 -38.78 7.94
C LYS A 184 1.02 -38.00 6.85
N ALA A 185 0.41 -36.93 6.33
CA ALA A 185 1.02 -36.07 5.32
C ALA A 185 2.27 -35.38 5.86
N TYR A 186 2.19 -34.80 7.07
CA TYR A 186 3.33 -34.20 7.75
C TYR A 186 4.48 -35.20 7.91
N LYS A 187 4.23 -36.40 8.46
CA LYS A 187 5.29 -37.42 8.63
C LYS A 187 5.96 -37.78 7.30
N LYS A 188 5.19 -37.95 6.23
CA LYS A 188 5.71 -38.27 4.90
C LYS A 188 6.60 -37.15 4.37
N GLN A 189 6.15 -35.91 4.46
CA GLN A 189 6.87 -34.73 3.95
C GLN A 189 8.09 -34.38 4.81
N ALA A 190 7.97 -34.47 6.14
CA ALA A 190 9.07 -34.24 7.07
C ALA A 190 10.22 -35.25 6.86
N LEU A 191 9.92 -36.53 6.62
CA LEU A 191 10.92 -37.53 6.24
C LEU A 191 11.55 -37.23 4.87
N LEU A 192 10.80 -36.64 3.94
CA LEU A 192 11.32 -36.27 2.62
C LEU A 192 12.27 -35.07 2.71
N HIS A 193 11.95 -34.05 3.51
CA HIS A 193 12.70 -32.80 3.64
C HIS A 193 13.67 -32.79 4.84
N HIS A 194 13.89 -33.92 5.51
CA HIS A 194 14.74 -33.97 6.70
C HIS A 194 16.18 -33.52 6.41
N PRO A 195 16.77 -32.61 7.19
CA PRO A 195 18.12 -32.07 6.94
C PRO A 195 19.20 -33.15 6.79
N ASP A 196 19.16 -34.22 7.58
CA ASP A 196 20.13 -35.33 7.50
C ASP A 196 20.22 -35.97 6.12
N ARG A 197 19.12 -36.01 5.36
CA ARG A 197 19.09 -36.59 4.01
C ARG A 197 19.79 -35.72 2.96
N TYR A 198 19.97 -34.44 3.26
CA TYR A 198 20.60 -33.46 2.37
C TYR A 198 21.87 -32.88 3.00
N SER A 199 22.45 -33.57 3.99
CA SER A 199 23.68 -33.17 4.65
C SER A 199 24.88 -33.08 3.69
N SER A 200 24.88 -33.88 2.62
CA SER A 200 25.88 -33.88 1.54
C SER A 200 25.45 -33.14 0.27
N ALA A 201 24.27 -32.49 0.27
CA ALA A 201 23.76 -31.76 -0.88
C ALA A 201 24.44 -30.38 -1.01
N THR A 202 24.16 -29.70 -2.12
CA THR A 202 24.64 -28.31 -2.29
C THR A 202 24.03 -27.37 -1.25
N GLU A 203 24.69 -26.26 -0.96
CA GLU A 203 24.20 -25.28 0.03
C GLU A 203 22.79 -24.77 -0.31
N GLU A 204 22.52 -24.55 -1.59
CA GLU A 204 21.23 -24.09 -2.10
C GLU A 204 20.13 -25.13 -1.89
N GLU A 205 20.42 -26.41 -2.17
CA GLU A 205 19.49 -27.51 -1.94
C GLU A 205 19.25 -27.74 -0.45
N ARG A 206 20.30 -27.72 0.37
CA ARG A 206 20.20 -27.85 1.83
C ARG A 206 19.28 -26.78 2.40
N LYS A 207 19.51 -25.51 2.03
CA LYS A 207 18.69 -24.38 2.46
C LYS A 207 17.24 -24.54 2.03
N LYS A 208 16.99 -24.96 0.78
CA LYS A 208 15.63 -25.20 0.29
C LYS A 208 14.90 -26.30 1.07
N HIS A 209 15.56 -27.42 1.36
CA HIS A 209 14.96 -28.49 2.15
C HIS A 209 14.74 -28.08 3.60
N GLU A 210 15.65 -27.29 4.19
CA GLU A 210 15.49 -26.70 5.52
C GLU A 210 14.30 -25.73 5.59
N ASP A 211 14.18 -24.83 4.62
CA ASP A 211 13.06 -23.89 4.54
C ASP A 211 11.73 -24.64 4.38
N ASN A 212 11.65 -25.60 3.45
CA ASN A 212 10.47 -26.45 3.30
C ASN A 212 10.14 -27.22 4.58
N PHE A 213 11.15 -27.76 5.27
CA PHE A 213 10.96 -28.47 6.53
C PHE A 213 10.40 -27.55 7.62
N LYS A 214 10.91 -26.32 7.72
CA LYS A 214 10.37 -25.30 8.62
C LYS A 214 8.90 -25.05 8.31
N GLU A 215 8.55 -24.76 7.06
CA GLU A 215 7.18 -24.50 6.61
C GLU A 215 6.22 -25.66 6.88
N LEU A 216 6.67 -26.91 6.69
CA LEU A 216 5.89 -28.11 7.03
C LEU A 216 5.60 -28.19 8.53
N GLY A 217 6.59 -27.83 9.36
CA GLY A 217 6.43 -27.71 10.81
C GLY A 217 5.37 -26.66 11.18
N GLU A 218 5.45 -25.46 10.61
CA GLU A 218 4.46 -24.38 10.82
C GLU A 218 3.05 -24.82 10.39
N ALA A 219 2.94 -25.47 9.23
CA ALA A 219 1.66 -25.94 8.71
C ALA A 219 1.05 -27.03 9.60
N TYR A 220 1.86 -27.99 10.06
CA TYR A 220 1.39 -29.06 10.94
C TYR A 220 0.96 -28.54 12.31
N THR A 221 1.71 -27.61 12.91
CA THR A 221 1.36 -27.06 14.23
C THR A 221 0.02 -26.34 14.21
N VAL A 222 -0.26 -25.60 13.13
CA VAL A 222 -1.53 -24.88 12.96
C VAL A 222 -2.69 -25.82 12.65
N LEU A 223 -2.50 -26.79 11.76
CA LEU A 223 -3.60 -27.63 11.29
C LEU A 223 -3.90 -28.83 12.20
N SER A 224 -2.94 -29.28 13.01
CA SER A 224 -3.13 -30.45 13.89
C SER A 224 -3.94 -30.17 15.14
N ASN A 225 -3.94 -28.93 15.64
CA ASN A 225 -4.77 -28.51 16.76
C ASN A 225 -6.15 -28.04 16.26
N PRO A 226 -7.27 -28.66 16.70
CA PRO A 226 -8.61 -28.26 16.27
C PRO A 226 -8.93 -26.78 16.48
N MET A 227 -8.44 -26.18 17.58
CA MET A 227 -8.67 -24.77 17.88
C MET A 227 -7.89 -23.86 16.92
N SER A 228 -6.60 -24.12 16.74
CA SER A 228 -5.73 -23.36 15.85
C SER A 228 -6.16 -23.52 14.39
N LYS A 229 -6.57 -24.72 13.98
CA LYS A 229 -7.16 -25.01 12.66
C LYS A 229 -8.44 -24.22 12.44
N SER A 230 -9.37 -24.23 13.40
CA SER A 230 -10.61 -23.47 13.29
C SER A 230 -10.35 -21.96 13.17
N ARG A 231 -9.41 -21.42 13.95
CA ARG A 231 -9.00 -20.01 13.85
C ARG A 231 -8.39 -19.69 12.49
N TYR A 232 -7.50 -20.56 12.00
CA TYR A 232 -6.94 -20.46 10.66
C TYR A 232 -8.07 -20.43 9.62
N ASP A 233 -8.95 -21.43 9.59
CA ASP A 233 -10.03 -21.53 8.60
C ASP A 233 -10.97 -20.31 8.62
N LYS A 234 -11.37 -19.84 9.81
CA LYS A 234 -12.21 -18.63 9.95
C LYS A 234 -11.59 -17.39 9.33
N VAL A 235 -10.29 -17.18 9.53
CA VAL A 235 -9.55 -16.06 8.91
C VAL A 235 -9.62 -16.09 7.37
N TYR A 236 -9.73 -17.28 6.77
CA TYR A 236 -9.85 -17.42 5.32
C TYR A 236 -11.27 -17.35 4.79
N GLU A 237 -12.25 -17.78 5.58
CA GLU A 237 -13.67 -17.79 5.20
C GLU A 237 -14.37 -16.46 5.44
N ASP A 238 -13.96 -15.70 6.45
CA ASP A 238 -14.63 -14.44 6.79
C ASP A 238 -14.33 -13.32 5.79
N LYS A 239 -15.42 -12.65 5.36
CA LYS A 239 -15.38 -11.40 4.58
C LYS A 239 -15.03 -10.20 5.46
N GLU A 240 -15.31 -10.30 6.77
CA GLU A 240 -14.94 -9.31 7.80
C GLU A 240 -13.92 -9.93 8.73
N ILE A 241 -12.70 -9.41 8.69
CA ILE A 241 -11.58 -9.99 9.44
C ILE A 241 -11.70 -9.58 10.92
N ASP A 242 -11.91 -10.54 11.81
CA ASP A 242 -11.78 -10.35 13.26
C ASP A 242 -10.29 -10.14 13.63
N GLU A 243 -9.93 -8.89 13.97
CA GLU A 243 -8.57 -8.48 14.33
C GLU A 243 -8.02 -9.25 15.53
N GLN A 244 -8.86 -9.49 16.54
CA GLN A 244 -8.46 -10.21 17.75
C GLN A 244 -8.20 -11.67 17.41
N LEU A 245 -9.05 -12.29 16.58
CA LEU A 245 -8.85 -13.65 16.09
C LEU A 245 -7.54 -13.76 15.29
N MET A 246 -7.27 -12.80 14.41
CA MET A 246 -6.06 -12.73 13.61
C MET A 246 -4.79 -12.52 14.43
N LYS A 247 -4.85 -11.67 15.47
CA LYS A 247 -3.75 -11.44 16.39
C LYS A 247 -3.47 -12.68 17.21
N ASN A 248 -4.51 -13.27 17.81
CA ASN A 248 -4.41 -14.51 18.57
C ASN A 248 -3.82 -15.64 17.72
N LEU A 249 -4.23 -15.76 16.45
CA LEU A 249 -3.68 -16.76 15.53
C LEU A 249 -2.17 -16.56 15.27
N ILE A 250 -1.70 -15.31 15.12
CA ILE A 250 -0.27 -15.04 14.94
C ILE A 250 0.51 -15.34 16.21
N ASP A 251 0.05 -14.85 17.35
CA ASP A 251 0.76 -15.00 18.61
C ASP A 251 0.88 -16.49 18.97
N GLU A 252 -0.21 -17.24 18.76
CA GLU A 252 -0.26 -18.70 18.90
C GLU A 252 0.67 -19.40 17.88
N GLN A 253 0.67 -18.99 16.60
CA GLN A 253 1.59 -19.54 15.60
C GLN A 253 3.06 -19.35 16.00
N ALA A 254 3.43 -18.15 16.45
CA ALA A 254 4.79 -17.83 16.86
C ALA A 254 5.20 -18.60 18.11
N GLU A 255 4.32 -18.73 19.09
CA GLU A 255 4.56 -19.50 20.31
C GLU A 255 4.72 -20.99 20.04
N VAL A 256 3.80 -21.57 19.24
CA VAL A 256 3.85 -22.99 18.91
C VAL A 256 5.07 -23.32 18.04
N LEU A 257 5.48 -22.45 17.10
CA LEU A 257 6.74 -22.61 16.37
C LEU A 257 7.94 -22.65 17.32
N ARG A 258 8.03 -21.69 18.25
CA ARG A 258 9.13 -21.63 19.23
C ARG A 258 9.16 -22.89 20.10
N ALA A 259 7.99 -23.38 20.52
CA ALA A 259 7.87 -24.60 21.29
C ALA A 259 8.25 -25.85 20.49
N PHE A 260 7.94 -25.87 19.19
CA PHE A 260 8.21 -26.98 18.29
C PHE A 260 9.70 -27.10 17.93
N PHE A 261 10.38 -25.96 17.73
CA PHE A 261 11.78 -25.94 17.29
C PHE A 261 12.84 -25.75 18.39
N LYS A 262 12.46 -25.41 19.64
CA LYS A 262 13.34 -25.13 20.82
C LYS A 262 14.80 -24.76 20.51
N SER A 263 15.10 -23.46 20.64
CA SER A 263 16.38 -22.77 20.42
C SER A 263 16.94 -22.95 19.01
N ASP A 264 17.35 -21.85 18.36
CA ASP A 264 17.94 -21.84 17.02
C ASP A 264 18.89 -23.04 16.86
N PRO A 265 18.52 -24.06 16.06
CA PRO A 265 19.33 -25.24 15.99
C PRO A 265 20.58 -24.85 15.25
N SER A 266 21.73 -25.08 15.88
CA SER A 266 22.98 -25.19 15.13
C SER A 266 22.75 -26.19 14.00
N PRO A 267 23.29 -25.96 12.78
CA PRO A 267 23.06 -26.83 11.64
C PRO A 267 23.27 -28.30 12.04
N GLY A 268 22.20 -29.11 12.02
CA GLY A 268 22.26 -30.55 12.32
C GLY A 268 21.68 -31.03 13.66
N GLN A 269 21.06 -30.18 14.49
CA GLN A 269 20.36 -30.65 15.71
C GLN A 269 18.87 -30.29 15.73
N TYR A 270 18.08 -31.02 14.94
CA TYR A 270 16.63 -30.97 15.06
C TYR A 270 16.13 -32.17 15.89
N ARG A 271 15.90 -31.99 17.20
CA ARG A 271 15.29 -33.03 18.06
C ARG A 271 13.80 -32.74 18.27
N PHE A 272 12.94 -33.62 17.77
CA PHE A 272 11.48 -33.48 17.88
C PHE A 272 10.87 -34.37 18.96
N ARG A 273 9.87 -33.86 19.69
CA ARG A 273 8.93 -34.69 20.46
C ARG A 273 7.73 -35.00 19.58
N PHE A 274 7.62 -36.24 19.13
CA PHE A 274 6.34 -36.79 18.69
C PHE A 274 5.61 -37.27 19.94
N GLY A 275 4.65 -36.46 20.41
CA GLY A 275 3.62 -36.90 21.35
C GLY A 275 2.60 -37.80 20.68
#